data_AF-A0A2G9LTQ3-F1
#
_entry.id   AF-A0A2G9LTQ3-F1
#
_cell.length_a   1.000
_cell.length_b   1.000
_cell.length_c   1.000
_cell.angle_alpha   90.00
_cell.angle_beta   90.00
_cell.angle_gamma   90.00
#
_symmetry.space_group_name_H-M   'P 1'
#
loop_
_entity.id
_entity.type
_entity.pdbx_description
1 polymer ?
#
loop_
_entity_poly.entity_id
_entity_poly.type
_entity_poly.pdbx_seq_one_letter_code
_entity_poly.pdbx_strand_id
1 'polypeptide(L)'
;MRSKNSRIRTYIEEIILVILIFIDIFGWLGILPPDMEIGDKLIGWALMGYLLYKAPLSKILFGVRNKIVDVGLIISYFLMLFKNLIVLSESLLEYHLHFKNFFIWIVNNGNAIESGAFITGASLLVFISLYATGRIRLKAPSVLNMFFEDGAPKRRFGYMLLRFMKIHLTTIAFFVIVFNLIMEWLTMVEDDLVTIISVVLVMLIIIKYRKKSGWHMPFGKVIFNIADTADGFYSKMIGLLQSGKKAMLTVSGLLVLHLITDVATFIVPSIMWKSGVDYFGGLGTGHNHIWSILLNDISSAGTVFSKVILTYIYSMNVIGIIMLMLAPAVIWYLIYTVREKTIPAWLFSLFFMSAMCFLLAPAFDITVIKESLTERIIGADILTQSVIASMHVDLISIFIASLLVGAMSFLATRYARRMLVAFAGLATAIFFVNYIYHFLSAIISYYLSIIPLMFSEFQWLIAYYFLVFFLSNLLFYFFGSLFFIYMSMKELK
;
A
#
# COMPACT_ATOMS: atom_id res chain seq x y z
N MET A 1 23.47 1.20 32.04
CA MET A 1 22.32 1.78 32.78
C MET A 1 21.59 2.77 31.87
N ARG A 2 20.40 2.40 31.37
CA ARG A 2 19.50 3.33 30.66
C ARG A 2 19.03 4.41 31.65
N SER A 3 19.15 5.70 31.31
CA SER A 3 18.82 6.80 32.23
C SER A 3 17.36 6.71 32.68
N LYS A 4 17.05 7.20 33.90
CA LYS A 4 15.67 7.18 34.45
C LYS A 4 14.66 7.79 33.46
N ASN A 5 15.08 8.82 32.72
CA ASN A 5 14.29 9.47 31.66
C ASN A 5 14.00 8.55 30.47
N SER A 6 14.93 7.66 30.08
CA SER A 6 14.66 6.71 28.99
C SER A 6 13.64 5.65 29.41
N ARG A 7 13.55 5.29 30.69
CA ARG A 7 12.53 4.34 31.17
C ARG A 7 11.12 4.95 31.15
N ILE A 8 10.98 6.18 31.67
CA ILE A 8 9.68 6.89 31.69
C ILE A 8 9.13 7.06 30.27
N ARG A 9 9.99 7.44 29.31
CA ARG A 9 9.61 7.55 27.91
C ARG A 9 9.07 6.23 27.34
N THR A 10 9.75 5.11 27.62
CA THR A 10 9.31 3.79 27.16
C THR A 10 7.95 3.41 27.74
N TYR A 11 7.67 3.72 29.02
CA TYR A 11 6.35 3.44 29.61
C TYR A 11 5.21 4.25 28.96
N ILE A 12 5.46 5.51 28.61
CA ILE A 12 4.44 6.32 27.92
C ILE A 12 4.18 5.77 26.52
N GLU A 13 5.23 5.44 25.77
CA GLU A 13 5.13 4.83 24.43
C GLU A 13 4.36 3.48 24.49
N GLU A 14 4.61 2.64 25.51
CA GLU A 14 3.89 1.38 25.74
C GLU A 14 2.42 1.59 26.10
N ILE A 15 2.09 2.55 26.97
CA ILE A 15 0.69 2.83 27.35
C ILE A 15 -0.11 3.33 26.14
N ILE A 16 0.46 4.24 25.34
CA ILE A 16 -0.19 4.74 24.12
C ILE A 16 -0.47 3.58 23.16
N LEU A 17 0.51 2.70 22.95
CA LEU A 17 0.34 1.55 22.05
C LEU A 17 -0.74 0.57 22.55
N VAL A 18 -0.83 0.33 23.86
CA VAL A 18 -1.89 -0.51 24.43
C VAL A 18 -3.26 0.14 24.25
N ILE A 19 -3.36 1.46 24.46
CA ILE A 19 -4.62 2.19 24.24
C ILE A 19 -5.06 2.09 22.79
N LEU A 20 -4.15 2.27 21.82
CA LEU A 20 -4.44 2.11 20.39
C LEU A 20 -4.94 0.71 20.07
N ILE A 21 -4.25 -0.34 20.54
CA ILE A 21 -4.72 -1.72 20.33
C ILE A 21 -6.14 -1.93 20.87
N PHE A 22 -6.49 -1.34 22.02
CA PHE A 22 -7.84 -1.44 22.55
C PHE A 22 -8.85 -0.63 21.71
N ILE A 23 -8.47 0.55 21.24
CA ILE A 23 -9.28 1.37 20.33
C ILE A 23 -9.57 0.55 19.06
N ASP A 24 -8.56 0.03 18.37
CA ASP A 24 -8.71 -0.76 17.15
C ASP A 24 -9.57 -2.03 17.38
N ILE A 25 -9.42 -2.70 18.53
CA ILE A 25 -10.27 -3.85 18.88
C ILE A 25 -11.73 -3.42 19.05
N PHE A 26 -11.99 -2.32 19.76
CA PHE A 26 -13.35 -1.84 19.98
C PHE A 26 -13.97 -1.21 18.72
N GLY A 27 -13.18 -0.55 17.88
CA GLY A 27 -13.56 -0.09 16.54
C GLY A 27 -13.95 -1.26 15.66
N TRP A 28 -13.14 -2.33 15.69
CA TRP A 28 -13.44 -3.52 14.92
C TRP A 28 -14.77 -4.14 15.29
N LEU A 29 -15.06 -4.22 16.59
CA LEU A 29 -16.31 -4.73 17.13
C LEU A 29 -17.52 -3.79 16.90
N GLY A 30 -17.30 -2.58 16.39
CA GLY A 30 -18.35 -1.57 16.21
C GLY A 30 -18.87 -1.01 17.53
N ILE A 31 -18.07 -1.07 18.59
CA ILE A 31 -18.43 -0.61 19.94
C ILE A 31 -18.04 0.86 20.14
N LEU A 32 -17.01 1.32 19.42
CA LEU A 32 -16.56 2.71 19.55
C LEU A 32 -17.59 3.70 19.00
N PRO A 33 -17.82 4.82 19.70
CA PRO A 33 -18.54 5.94 19.12
C PRO A 33 -17.78 6.46 17.89
N PRO A 34 -18.49 6.91 16.83
CA PRO A 34 -17.86 7.50 15.65
C PRO A 34 -16.89 8.66 15.94
N ASP A 35 -17.14 9.44 17.01
CA ASP A 35 -16.22 10.50 17.46
C ASP A 35 -14.83 9.97 17.88
N MET A 36 -14.76 8.75 18.42
CA MET A 36 -13.49 8.14 18.85
C MET A 36 -12.68 7.61 17.66
N GLU A 37 -13.33 7.18 16.58
CA GLU A 37 -12.65 6.75 15.34
C GLU A 37 -11.84 7.90 14.71
N ILE A 38 -12.31 9.14 14.88
CA ILE A 38 -11.59 10.34 14.44
C ILE A 38 -10.34 10.55 15.30
N GLY A 39 -10.51 10.44 16.62
CA GLY A 39 -9.42 10.55 17.56
C GLY A 39 -8.31 9.56 17.23
N ASP A 40 -8.69 8.34 16.86
CA ASP A 40 -7.77 7.29 16.44
C ASP A 40 -6.98 7.68 15.18
N LYS A 41 -7.68 8.06 14.09
CA LYS A 41 -7.03 8.51 12.84
C LYS A 41 -6.09 9.70 13.05
N LEU A 42 -6.47 10.66 13.90
CA LEU A 42 -5.62 11.81 14.23
C LEU A 42 -4.38 11.41 15.06
N ILE A 43 -4.54 10.49 16.00
CA ILE A 43 -3.40 9.94 16.77
C ILE A 43 -2.48 9.16 15.84
N GLY A 44 -3.03 8.37 14.92
CA GLY A 44 -2.30 7.69 13.85
C GLY A 44 -1.44 8.64 13.03
N TRP A 45 -2.03 9.71 12.49
CA TRP A 45 -1.30 10.75 11.76
C TRP A 45 -0.25 11.49 12.61
N ALA A 46 -0.52 11.73 13.90
CA ALA A 46 0.45 12.36 14.80
C ALA A 46 1.65 11.43 15.08
N LEU A 47 1.38 10.14 15.33
CA LEU A 47 2.42 9.11 15.48
C LEU A 47 3.21 8.96 14.18
N MET A 48 2.55 9.11 13.05
CA MET A 48 3.19 9.12 11.74
C MET A 48 4.21 10.24 11.59
N GLY A 49 3.77 11.48 11.84
CA GLY A 49 4.66 12.64 11.82
C GLY A 49 5.85 12.45 12.75
N TYR A 50 5.62 11.82 13.91
CA TYR A 50 6.69 11.48 14.85
C TYR A 50 7.66 10.40 14.34
N LEU A 51 7.16 9.30 13.75
CA LEU A 51 7.99 8.24 13.16
C LEU A 51 8.84 8.77 12.00
N LEU A 52 8.24 9.60 11.15
CA LEU A 52 8.93 10.26 10.05
C LEU A 52 9.94 11.29 10.54
N TYR A 53 9.70 11.95 11.67
CA TYR A 53 10.69 12.80 12.32
C TYR A 53 11.88 11.99 12.89
N LYS A 54 11.63 10.76 13.35
CA LYS A 54 12.67 9.83 13.80
C LYS A 54 13.49 9.27 12.64
N ALA A 55 12.88 9.12 11.48
CA ALA A 55 13.52 8.77 10.22
C ALA A 55 14.12 10.03 9.53
N PRO A 56 15.42 10.34 9.68
CA PRO A 56 15.96 11.61 9.18
C PRO A 56 15.91 11.71 7.65
N LEU A 57 14.84 12.30 7.09
CA LEU A 57 14.59 12.44 5.65
C LEU A 57 15.75 13.12 4.93
N SER A 58 16.34 14.15 5.53
CA SER A 58 17.53 14.82 5.03
C SER A 58 18.76 13.92 4.97
N LYS A 59 18.91 12.96 5.89
CA LYS A 59 19.97 11.95 5.80
C LYS A 59 19.71 11.00 4.65
N ILE A 60 18.46 10.62 4.39
CA ILE A 60 18.08 9.77 3.25
C ILE A 60 18.40 10.48 1.93
N LEU A 61 17.91 11.72 1.79
CA LEU A 61 18.00 12.52 0.57
C LEU A 61 19.40 13.09 0.30
N PHE A 62 20.06 13.63 1.32
CA PHE A 62 21.32 14.39 1.18
C PHE A 62 22.54 13.71 1.83
N GLY A 63 22.35 12.66 2.63
CA GLY A 63 23.43 11.96 3.35
C GLY A 63 23.87 12.66 4.64
N VAL A 64 23.25 13.80 4.97
CA VAL A 64 23.54 14.59 6.16
C VAL A 64 22.24 14.94 6.85
N ARG A 65 22.16 14.66 8.15
CA ARG A 65 20.99 15.02 8.95
C ARG A 65 20.94 16.53 9.18
N ASN A 66 19.84 17.16 8.82
CA ASN A 66 19.50 18.54 9.13
C ASN A 66 18.06 18.60 9.64
N LYS A 67 17.91 18.89 10.94
CA LYS A 67 16.60 18.89 11.63
C LYS A 67 15.61 19.89 11.04
N ILE A 68 16.07 21.07 10.61
CA ILE A 68 15.20 22.12 10.06
C ILE A 68 14.60 21.62 8.73
N VAL A 69 15.44 20.99 7.91
CA VAL A 69 15.03 20.41 6.62
C VAL A 69 14.09 19.22 6.85
N ASP A 70 14.38 18.35 7.82
CA ASP A 70 13.50 17.23 8.18
C ASP A 70 12.09 17.73 8.55
N VAL A 71 12.00 18.70 9.48
CA VAL A 71 10.72 19.27 9.92
C VAL A 71 10.01 19.98 8.77
N GLY A 72 10.73 20.77 7.98
CA GLY A 72 10.16 21.46 6.83
C GLY A 72 9.59 20.50 5.79
N LEU A 73 10.31 19.41 5.48
CA LEU A 73 9.83 18.39 4.53
C LEU A 73 8.58 17.70 5.06
N ILE A 74 8.56 17.30 6.34
CA ILE A 74 7.40 16.66 6.96
C ILE A 74 6.18 17.59 6.88
N ILE A 75 6.30 18.85 7.34
CA ILE A 75 5.20 19.82 7.30
C ILE A 75 4.70 20.02 5.87
N SER A 76 5.62 20.21 4.91
CA SER A 76 5.24 20.40 3.51
C SER A 76 4.47 19.20 2.96
N TYR A 77 4.96 17.98 3.22
CA TYR A 77 4.31 16.76 2.73
C TYR A 77 2.93 16.54 3.36
N PHE A 78 2.76 16.79 4.66
CA PHE A 78 1.44 16.72 5.30
C PHE A 78 0.47 17.78 4.75
N LEU A 79 0.93 19.01 4.51
CA LEU A 79 0.12 20.06 3.90
C LEU A 79 -0.33 19.69 2.48
N MET A 80 0.49 18.96 1.72
CA MET A 80 0.13 18.49 0.39
C MET A 80 -0.84 17.29 0.40
N LEU A 81 -0.96 16.56 1.52
CA LEU A 81 -1.95 15.49 1.72
C LEU A 81 -3.20 15.95 2.47
N PHE A 82 -3.35 17.25 2.71
CA PHE A 82 -4.45 17.77 3.53
C PHE A 82 -5.84 17.43 2.97
N LYS A 83 -5.94 17.15 1.66
CA LYS A 83 -7.17 16.65 1.02
C LYS A 83 -7.74 15.40 1.70
N ASN A 84 -6.89 14.54 2.24
CA ASN A 84 -7.32 13.31 2.91
C ASN A 84 -8.12 13.63 4.20
N LEU A 85 -7.85 14.75 4.86
CA LEU A 85 -8.64 15.22 6.00
C LEU A 85 -10.02 15.68 5.58
N ILE A 86 -10.16 16.28 4.39
CA ILE A 86 -11.45 16.74 3.87
C ILE A 86 -12.31 15.52 3.52
N VAL A 87 -11.76 14.54 2.81
CA VAL A 87 -12.45 13.28 2.50
C VAL A 87 -12.88 12.55 3.77
N LEU A 88 -12.00 12.48 4.76
CA LEU A 88 -12.35 11.93 6.07
C LEU A 88 -13.47 12.74 6.75
N SER A 89 -13.42 14.07 6.67
CA SER A 89 -14.46 14.93 7.25
C SER A 89 -15.81 14.71 6.59
N GLU A 90 -15.85 14.43 5.28
CA GLU A 90 -17.08 14.14 4.52
C GLU A 90 -17.71 12.82 4.98
N SER A 91 -16.94 11.74 5.11
CA SER A 91 -17.48 10.44 5.57
C SER A 91 -18.03 10.49 6.99
N LEU A 92 -17.53 11.42 7.80
CA LEU A 92 -17.92 11.60 9.20
C LEU A 92 -19.22 12.38 9.39
N LEU A 93 -19.67 13.17 8.41
CA LEU A 93 -20.88 13.99 8.54
C LEU A 93 -22.17 13.18 8.70
N GLU A 94 -22.14 11.91 8.31
CA GLU A 94 -23.25 10.95 8.44
C GLU A 94 -23.54 10.58 9.90
N TYR A 95 -22.58 10.79 10.81
CA TYR A 95 -22.69 10.41 12.21
C TYR A 95 -23.09 11.59 13.13
N HIS A 96 -23.76 11.28 14.25
CA HIS A 96 -24.11 12.26 15.29
C HIS A 96 -22.89 12.60 16.16
N LEU A 97 -21.99 13.44 15.64
CA LEU A 97 -20.71 13.79 16.26
C LEU A 97 -20.78 15.04 17.15
N HIS A 98 -20.00 15.04 18.24
CA HIS A 98 -19.80 16.23 19.09
C HIS A 98 -19.15 17.40 18.33
N PHE A 99 -18.30 17.10 17.34
CA PHE A 99 -17.59 18.10 16.53
C PHE A 99 -18.24 18.35 15.16
N LYS A 100 -19.51 17.98 14.97
CA LYS A 100 -20.19 18.09 13.67
C LYS A 100 -20.05 19.47 13.00
N ASN A 101 -20.20 20.56 13.75
CA ASN A 101 -20.08 21.92 13.20
C ASN A 101 -18.68 22.23 12.65
N PHE A 102 -17.63 21.67 13.25
CA PHE A 102 -16.26 21.80 12.77
C PHE A 102 -16.08 21.06 11.45
N PHE A 103 -16.58 19.82 11.32
CA PHE A 103 -16.52 19.08 10.07
C PHE A 103 -17.36 19.72 8.96
N ILE A 104 -18.55 20.23 9.28
CA ILE A 104 -19.36 21.00 8.32
C ILE A 104 -18.56 22.21 7.82
N TRP A 105 -17.86 22.92 8.71
CA TRP A 105 -17.01 24.03 8.31
C TRP A 105 -15.85 23.58 7.39
N ILE A 106 -15.17 22.47 7.71
CA ILE A 106 -14.11 21.92 6.85
C ILE A 106 -14.66 21.60 5.47
N VAL A 107 -15.76 20.85 5.39
CA VAL A 107 -16.34 20.41 4.12
C VAL A 107 -16.84 21.59 3.29
N ASN A 108 -17.54 22.54 3.91
CA ASN A 108 -18.04 23.74 3.21
C ASN A 108 -16.91 24.65 2.70
N ASN A 109 -15.73 24.58 3.30
CA ASN A 109 -14.55 25.34 2.87
C ASN A 109 -13.48 24.44 2.23
N GLY A 110 -13.83 23.19 1.88
CA GLY A 110 -12.89 22.14 1.51
C GLY A 110 -11.97 22.57 0.37
N ASN A 111 -12.51 23.08 -0.72
CA ASN A 111 -11.73 23.51 -1.89
C ASN A 111 -10.69 24.60 -1.54
N ALA A 112 -11.08 25.59 -0.73
CA ALA A 112 -10.19 26.67 -0.32
C ALA A 112 -9.09 26.17 0.64
N ILE A 113 -9.46 25.29 1.57
CA ILE A 113 -8.53 24.66 2.51
C ILE A 113 -7.54 23.76 1.76
N GLU A 114 -8.01 22.93 0.84
CA GLU A 114 -7.18 22.03 0.04
C GLU A 114 -6.17 22.81 -0.80
N SER A 115 -6.65 23.79 -1.58
CA SER A 115 -5.78 24.60 -2.44
C SER A 115 -4.80 25.43 -1.60
N GLY A 116 -5.27 26.03 -0.50
CA GLY A 116 -4.43 26.82 0.41
C GLY A 116 -3.34 25.98 1.08
N ALA A 117 -3.70 24.80 1.60
CA ALA A 117 -2.75 23.87 2.20
C ALA A 117 -1.75 23.36 1.16
N PHE A 118 -2.22 22.96 -0.03
CA PHE A 118 -1.37 22.49 -1.11
C PHE A 118 -0.37 23.55 -1.57
N ILE A 119 -0.81 24.79 -1.84
CA ILE A 119 0.05 25.91 -2.26
C ILE A 119 1.07 26.24 -1.18
N THR A 120 0.68 26.22 0.09
CA THR A 120 1.58 26.47 1.23
C THR A 120 2.64 25.38 1.33
N GLY A 121 2.24 24.11 1.24
CA GLY A 121 3.14 22.96 1.23
C GLY A 121 4.12 23.02 0.04
N ALA A 122 3.61 23.24 -1.16
CA ALA A 122 4.40 23.38 -2.39
C ALA A 122 5.40 24.54 -2.31
N SER A 123 4.98 25.70 -1.79
CA SER A 123 5.88 26.85 -1.62
C SER A 123 6.98 26.54 -0.61
N LEU A 124 6.64 25.88 0.51
CA LEU A 124 7.62 25.47 1.51
C LEU A 124 8.67 24.51 0.92
N LEU A 125 8.27 23.57 0.05
CA LEU A 125 9.19 22.68 -0.66
C LEU A 125 10.17 23.43 -1.57
N VAL A 126 9.70 24.47 -2.26
CA VAL A 126 10.58 25.36 -3.06
C VAL A 126 11.61 26.03 -2.15
N PHE A 127 11.20 26.61 -1.02
CA PHE A 127 12.10 27.25 -0.06
C PHE A 127 13.12 26.27 0.54
N ILE A 128 12.68 25.06 0.91
CA ILE A 128 13.58 24.00 1.41
C ILE A 128 14.59 23.62 0.33
N SER A 129 14.16 23.49 -0.92
CA SER A 129 15.02 23.13 -2.05
C SER A 129 16.06 24.22 -2.32
N LEU A 130 15.67 25.51 -2.26
CA LEU A 130 16.58 26.65 -2.35
C LEU A 130 17.59 26.67 -1.21
N TYR A 131 17.13 26.49 0.03
CA TYR A 131 17.98 26.42 1.22
C TYR A 131 19.00 25.26 1.09
N ALA A 132 18.53 24.07 0.73
CA ALA A 132 19.35 22.88 0.56
C ALA A 132 20.43 23.08 -0.51
N THR A 133 20.08 23.77 -1.61
CA THR A 133 21.00 24.09 -2.70
C THR A 133 22.20 24.90 -2.23
N GLY A 134 22.00 25.90 -1.37
CA GLY A 134 23.05 26.81 -0.91
C GLY A 134 23.77 26.37 0.37
N ARG A 135 23.13 25.58 1.23
CA ARG A 135 23.61 25.32 2.60
C ARG A 135 23.97 23.87 2.91
N ILE A 136 23.37 22.90 2.22
CA ILE A 136 23.60 21.48 2.53
C ILE A 136 24.76 20.94 1.69
N ARG A 137 25.62 20.13 2.31
CA ARG A 137 26.67 19.37 1.62
C ARG A 137 26.12 17.98 1.31
N LEU A 138 26.25 17.52 0.07
CA LEU A 138 25.88 16.14 -0.29
C LEU A 138 26.97 15.18 0.19
N LYS A 139 26.55 14.06 0.77
CA LYS A 139 27.42 12.95 1.14
C LYS A 139 26.82 11.62 0.66
N ALA A 140 27.67 10.69 0.25
CA ALA A 140 27.31 9.29 0.13
C ALA A 140 27.20 8.63 1.53
N PRO A 141 26.29 7.65 1.72
CA PRO A 141 25.24 7.24 0.79
C PRO A 141 24.00 8.16 0.89
N SER A 142 23.42 8.55 -0.24
CA SER A 142 22.17 9.31 -0.30
C SER A 142 21.49 9.21 -1.66
N VAL A 143 20.18 9.49 -1.72
CA VAL A 143 19.43 9.47 -2.99
C VAL A 143 20.01 10.48 -3.98
N LEU A 144 20.31 11.70 -3.54
CA LEU A 144 20.87 12.71 -4.43
C LEU A 144 22.31 12.40 -4.86
N ASN A 145 23.10 11.69 -4.04
CA ASN A 145 24.44 11.25 -4.46
C ASN A 145 24.40 10.30 -5.68
N MET A 146 23.29 9.62 -5.96
CA MET A 146 23.15 8.86 -7.22
C MET A 146 23.22 9.74 -8.48
N PHE A 147 22.83 11.00 -8.35
CA PHE A 147 22.72 11.95 -9.46
C PHE A 147 23.79 13.06 -9.41
N PHE A 148 24.65 13.06 -8.39
CA PHE A 148 25.63 14.11 -8.10
C PHE A 148 26.95 13.58 -7.55
N GLU A 149 28.03 14.31 -7.87
CA GLU A 149 29.31 14.18 -7.17
C GLU A 149 29.18 14.66 -5.71
N ASP A 150 29.84 13.96 -4.80
CA ASP A 150 29.96 14.38 -3.40
C ASP A 150 30.65 15.74 -3.31
N GLY A 151 30.13 16.62 -2.45
CA GLY A 151 30.76 17.91 -2.28
C GLY A 151 29.90 19.05 -1.75
N ALA A 152 30.58 20.17 -1.55
CA ALA A 152 29.99 21.44 -1.17
C ALA A 152 29.28 22.11 -2.36
N PRO A 153 28.32 23.03 -2.12
CA PRO A 153 27.70 23.83 -3.16
C PRO A 153 28.72 24.55 -4.04
N LYS A 154 28.63 24.33 -5.37
CA LYS A 154 29.31 25.17 -6.36
C LYS A 154 28.54 26.49 -6.49
N ARG A 155 29.23 27.63 -6.38
CA ARG A 155 28.59 28.98 -6.29
C ARG A 155 28.18 29.62 -7.62
N ARG A 156 28.58 29.06 -8.77
CA ARG A 156 28.22 29.63 -10.08
C ARG A 156 26.74 29.36 -10.36
N PHE A 157 26.02 30.40 -10.82
CA PHE A 157 24.56 30.40 -10.98
C PHE A 157 24.01 29.15 -11.69
N GLY A 158 24.57 28.78 -12.85
CA GLY A 158 24.11 27.60 -13.59
C GLY A 158 24.20 26.28 -12.80
N TYR A 159 25.25 26.09 -12.00
CA TYR A 159 25.36 24.91 -11.13
C TYR A 159 24.38 24.96 -9.96
N MET A 160 24.12 26.16 -9.40
CA MET A 160 23.11 26.32 -8.36
C MET A 160 21.70 26.04 -8.90
N LEU A 161 21.35 26.54 -10.08
CA LEU A 161 20.06 26.30 -10.71
C LEU A 161 19.85 24.81 -11.00
N LEU A 162 20.83 24.15 -11.63
CA LEU A 162 20.77 22.70 -11.89
C LEU A 162 20.64 21.92 -10.59
N ARG A 163 21.37 22.34 -9.54
CA ARG A 163 21.31 21.72 -8.22
C ARG A 163 19.94 21.88 -7.57
N PHE A 164 19.36 23.08 -7.63
CA PHE A 164 18.01 23.38 -7.17
C PHE A 164 16.99 22.50 -7.87
N MET A 165 16.99 22.48 -9.21
CA MET A 165 16.02 21.69 -9.99
C MET A 165 16.07 20.22 -9.62
N LYS A 166 17.26 19.62 -9.52
CA LYS A 166 17.40 18.21 -9.14
C LYS A 166 16.98 17.95 -7.69
N ILE A 167 17.34 18.80 -6.74
CA ILE A 167 16.88 18.68 -5.35
C ILE A 167 15.37 18.74 -5.30
N HIS A 168 14.77 19.75 -5.96
CA HIS A 168 13.34 19.99 -5.97
C HIS A 168 12.56 18.83 -6.58
N LEU A 169 12.96 18.39 -7.78
CA LEU A 169 12.35 17.24 -8.45
C LEU A 169 12.52 15.95 -7.65
N THR A 170 13.67 15.75 -7.00
CA THR A 170 13.90 14.56 -6.16
C THR A 170 13.05 14.59 -4.90
N THR A 171 12.87 15.75 -4.25
CA THR A 171 11.97 15.88 -3.11
C THR A 171 10.51 15.65 -3.50
N ILE A 172 10.08 16.13 -4.67
CA ILE A 172 8.73 15.85 -5.19
C ILE A 172 8.57 14.35 -5.52
N ALA A 173 9.53 13.75 -6.23
CA ALA A 173 9.47 12.32 -6.54
C ALA A 173 9.48 11.47 -5.26
N PHE A 174 10.26 11.86 -4.24
CA PHE A 174 10.25 11.20 -2.94
C PHE A 174 8.89 11.35 -2.23
N PHE A 175 8.26 12.51 -2.32
CA PHE A 175 6.90 12.71 -1.82
C PHE A 175 5.92 11.74 -2.49
N VAL A 176 5.89 11.71 -3.82
CA VAL A 176 4.93 10.90 -4.59
C VAL A 176 5.17 9.40 -4.40
N ILE A 177 6.42 8.95 -4.51
CA ILE A 177 6.75 7.52 -4.60
C ILE A 177 6.91 6.87 -3.22
N VAL A 178 7.51 7.61 -2.28
CA VAL A 178 7.89 7.04 -0.98
C VAL A 178 6.95 7.53 0.10
N PHE A 179 6.79 8.84 0.27
CA PHE A 179 5.99 9.37 1.37
C PHE A 179 4.51 9.05 1.21
N ASN A 180 3.91 9.32 0.05
CA ASN A 180 2.48 9.07 -0.19
C ASN A 180 2.14 7.58 0.00
N LEU A 181 2.95 6.68 -0.57
CA LEU A 181 2.75 5.25 -0.41
C LEU A 181 2.95 4.77 1.04
N ILE A 182 3.92 5.33 1.77
CA ILE A 182 4.11 5.05 3.20
C ILE A 182 2.88 5.50 3.99
N MET A 183 2.32 6.67 3.66
CA MET A 183 1.09 7.17 4.30
C MET A 183 -0.09 6.24 4.02
N GLU A 184 -0.30 5.82 2.77
CA GLU A 184 -1.34 4.85 2.38
C GLU A 184 -1.18 3.52 3.13
N TRP A 185 0.05 2.98 3.18
CA TRP A 185 0.32 1.75 3.90
C TRP A 185 0.02 1.89 5.40
N LEU A 186 0.31 3.04 5.97
CA LEU A 186 0.13 3.22 7.41
C LEU A 186 -1.32 3.51 7.77
N THR A 187 -2.08 4.20 6.93
CA THR A 187 -3.54 4.27 7.07
C THR A 187 -4.18 2.90 6.99
N MET A 188 -3.59 1.95 6.25
CA MET A 188 -4.03 0.55 6.24
C MET A 188 -3.58 -0.21 7.49
N VAL A 189 -2.38 0.04 8.02
CA VAL A 189 -1.94 -0.58 9.29
C VAL A 189 -2.81 -0.09 10.46
N GLU A 190 -3.28 1.15 10.41
CA GLU A 190 -4.27 1.73 11.33
C GLU A 190 -5.69 1.17 11.11
N ASP A 191 -5.94 0.36 10.07
CA ASP A 191 -7.22 -0.33 9.93
C ASP A 191 -7.35 -1.40 11.03
N ASP A 192 -8.40 -1.27 11.83
CA ASP A 192 -8.94 -2.22 12.82
C ASP A 192 -8.62 -3.69 12.50
N LEU A 193 -8.86 -4.10 11.25
CA LEU A 193 -8.74 -5.48 10.82
C LEU A 193 -7.29 -5.93 10.74
N VAL A 194 -6.40 -5.09 10.23
CA VAL A 194 -4.97 -5.37 10.14
C VAL A 194 -4.36 -5.42 11.53
N THR A 195 -4.77 -4.50 12.42
CA THR A 195 -4.34 -4.56 13.83
C THR A 195 -4.79 -5.85 14.48
N ILE A 196 -6.05 -6.27 14.31
CA ILE A 196 -6.54 -7.52 14.93
C ILE A 196 -5.84 -8.74 14.40
N ILE A 197 -5.66 -8.85 13.07
CA ILE A 197 -4.91 -9.95 12.48
C ILE A 197 -3.48 -9.96 13.07
N SER A 198 -2.86 -8.79 13.21
CA SER A 198 -1.53 -8.66 13.82
C SER A 198 -1.52 -9.10 15.29
N VAL A 199 -2.49 -8.66 16.08
CA VAL A 199 -2.65 -9.03 17.50
C VAL A 199 -2.87 -10.53 17.64
N VAL A 200 -3.76 -11.12 16.85
CA VAL A 200 -4.04 -12.58 16.85
C VAL A 200 -2.79 -13.35 16.45
N LEU A 201 -2.07 -12.94 15.40
CA LEU A 201 -0.81 -13.56 14.99
C LEU A 201 0.24 -13.49 16.10
N VAL A 202 0.37 -12.35 16.77
CA VAL A 202 1.27 -12.17 17.91
C VAL A 202 0.87 -13.09 19.07
N MET A 203 -0.42 -13.19 19.39
CA MET A 203 -0.94 -14.12 20.39
C MET A 203 -0.63 -15.59 20.02
N LEU A 204 -0.84 -16.00 18.76
CA LEU A 204 -0.51 -17.34 18.28
C LEU A 204 0.99 -17.64 18.37
N ILE A 205 1.84 -16.67 18.04
CA ILE A 205 3.29 -16.77 18.20
C ILE A 205 3.64 -16.96 19.68
N ILE A 206 3.06 -16.14 20.57
CA ILE A 206 3.27 -16.24 22.02
C ILE A 206 2.85 -17.63 22.53
N ILE A 207 1.67 -18.12 22.14
CA ILE A 207 1.16 -19.45 22.54
C ILE A 207 2.11 -20.56 22.05
N LYS A 208 2.55 -20.49 20.79
CA LYS A 208 3.47 -21.47 20.19
C LYS A 208 4.82 -21.48 20.88
N TYR A 209 5.38 -20.31 21.19
CA TYR A 209 6.66 -20.19 21.90
C TYR A 209 6.55 -20.62 23.36
N ARG A 210 5.44 -20.30 24.06
CA ARG A 210 5.20 -20.77 25.43
C ARG A 210 5.19 -22.30 25.51
N LYS A 211 4.55 -22.96 24.53
CA LYS A 211 4.54 -24.44 24.43
C LYS A 211 5.92 -25.02 24.13
N LYS A 212 6.72 -24.38 23.27
CA LYS A 212 8.00 -24.93 22.78
C LYS A 212 9.18 -24.68 23.72
N SER A 213 9.17 -23.59 24.49
CA SER A 213 10.37 -23.12 25.17
C SER A 213 10.32 -23.23 26.69
N GLY A 214 9.15 -23.49 27.32
CA GLY A 214 9.00 -23.46 28.78
C GLY A 214 9.29 -22.09 29.44
N TRP A 215 9.78 -21.13 28.65
CA TRP A 215 10.23 -19.81 29.07
C TRP A 215 9.11 -18.79 28.95
N HIS A 216 8.97 -17.99 30.01
CA HIS A 216 8.16 -16.79 30.02
C HIS A 216 8.88 -15.74 29.19
N MET A 217 8.72 -15.77 27.85
CA MET A 217 9.13 -14.64 27.04
C MET A 217 8.22 -13.46 27.41
N PRO A 218 8.72 -12.40 28.05
CA PRO A 218 7.88 -11.29 28.45
C PRO A 218 7.32 -10.64 27.18
N PHE A 219 6.04 -10.27 27.21
CA PHE A 219 5.33 -9.63 26.10
C PHE A 219 6.14 -8.48 25.46
N GLY A 220 6.81 -7.69 26.29
CA GLY A 220 7.70 -6.62 25.84
C GLY A 220 8.84 -7.07 24.92
N LYS A 221 9.35 -8.31 25.03
CA LYS A 221 10.39 -8.83 24.12
C LYS A 221 9.82 -9.19 22.75
N VAL A 222 8.56 -9.64 22.67
CA VAL A 222 7.89 -9.92 21.39
C VAL A 222 7.60 -8.61 20.66
N ILE A 223 7.02 -7.62 21.36
CA ILE A 223 6.82 -6.27 20.80
C ILE A 223 8.15 -5.67 20.37
N PHE A 224 9.19 -5.75 21.20
CA PHE A 224 10.52 -5.24 20.86
C PHE A 224 11.07 -5.87 19.59
N ASN A 225 10.92 -7.19 19.41
CA ASN A 225 11.37 -7.86 18.19
C ASN A 225 10.57 -7.44 16.94
N ILE A 226 9.27 -7.18 17.07
CA ILE A 226 8.44 -6.69 15.96
C ILE A 226 8.87 -5.27 15.59
N ALA A 227 9.04 -4.39 16.58
CA ALA A 227 9.54 -3.03 16.38
C ALA A 227 10.93 -3.02 15.74
N ASP A 228 11.86 -3.84 16.25
CA ASP A 228 13.22 -3.97 15.70
C ASP A 228 13.20 -4.57 14.27
N THR A 229 12.24 -5.44 13.96
CA THR A 229 12.03 -5.95 12.61
C THR A 229 11.53 -4.87 11.66
N ALA A 230 10.59 -4.02 12.09
CA ALA A 230 10.07 -2.90 11.31
C ALA A 230 11.16 -1.83 11.08
N ASP A 231 11.89 -1.44 12.12
CA ASP A 231 13.04 -0.53 12.03
C ASP A 231 14.14 -1.11 11.13
N GLY A 232 14.41 -2.41 11.26
CA GLY A 232 15.34 -3.15 10.43
C GLY A 232 14.92 -3.20 8.97
N PHE A 233 13.62 -3.36 8.69
CA PHE A 233 13.07 -3.32 7.34
C PHE A 233 13.19 -1.93 6.73
N TYR A 234 12.76 -0.89 7.45
CA TYR A 234 12.82 0.50 6.98
C TYR A 234 14.26 0.95 6.69
N SER A 235 15.18 0.68 7.62
CA SER A 235 16.60 1.01 7.44
C SER A 235 17.23 0.27 6.25
N LYS A 236 16.85 -0.99 6.02
CA LYS A 236 17.31 -1.75 4.84
C LYS A 236 16.73 -1.21 3.55
N MET A 237 15.43 -0.89 3.50
CA MET A 237 14.77 -0.28 2.34
C MET A 237 15.43 1.05 1.96
N ILE A 238 15.71 1.90 2.94
CA ILE A 238 16.49 3.12 2.72
C ILE A 238 17.89 2.81 2.20
N GLY A 239 18.59 1.85 2.81
CA GLY A 239 19.92 1.45 2.36
C GLY A 239 19.93 1.01 0.89
N LEU A 240 18.88 0.32 0.44
CA LEU A 240 18.71 -0.04 -0.97
C LEU A 240 18.45 1.18 -1.85
N LEU A 241 17.57 2.11 -1.43
CA LEU A 241 17.32 3.38 -2.10
C LEU A 241 18.55 4.27 -2.23
N GLN A 242 19.57 4.08 -1.40
CA GLN A 242 20.83 4.81 -1.47
C GLN A 242 21.90 4.10 -2.32
N SER A 243 21.64 2.89 -2.79
CA SER A 243 22.54 2.15 -3.68
C SER A 243 22.05 2.18 -5.12
N GLY A 244 22.79 2.81 -6.05
CA GLY A 244 22.28 3.05 -7.41
C GLY A 244 21.79 1.80 -8.14
N LYS A 245 22.48 0.66 -7.96
CA LYS A 245 22.08 -0.64 -8.54
C LYS A 245 20.85 -1.28 -7.88
N LYS A 246 20.56 -0.98 -6.61
CA LYS A 246 19.42 -1.58 -5.88
C LYS A 246 18.28 -0.60 -5.62
N ALA A 247 18.41 0.66 -6.05
CA ALA A 247 17.33 1.64 -6.03
C ALA A 247 16.11 1.10 -6.81
N MET A 248 16.35 0.52 -7.99
CA MET A 248 15.28 -0.09 -8.79
C MET A 248 14.62 -1.29 -8.12
N LEU A 249 15.38 -2.07 -7.35
CA LEU A 249 14.80 -3.15 -6.52
C LEU A 249 13.90 -2.58 -5.42
N THR A 250 14.22 -1.40 -4.92
CA THR A 250 13.36 -0.73 -3.93
C THR A 250 12.11 -0.19 -4.60
N VAL A 251 12.23 0.43 -5.77
CA VAL A 251 11.09 0.94 -6.54
C VAL A 251 10.12 -0.20 -6.88
N SER A 252 10.61 -1.35 -7.35
CA SER A 252 9.75 -2.52 -7.56
C SER A 252 9.17 -3.07 -6.26
N GLY A 253 9.92 -3.01 -5.15
CA GLY A 253 9.43 -3.41 -3.83
C GLY A 253 8.30 -2.54 -3.31
N LEU A 254 8.42 -1.22 -3.48
CA LEU A 254 7.36 -0.26 -3.17
C LEU A 254 6.12 -0.52 -4.03
N LEU A 255 6.31 -0.77 -5.33
CA LEU A 255 5.19 -1.10 -6.22
C LEU A 255 4.47 -2.38 -5.81
N VAL A 256 5.21 -3.38 -5.37
CA VAL A 256 4.65 -4.64 -4.87
C VAL A 256 3.98 -4.48 -3.50
N LEU A 257 4.50 -3.60 -2.64
CA LEU A 257 3.84 -3.24 -1.38
C LEU A 257 2.51 -2.53 -1.63
N HIS A 258 2.42 -1.69 -2.66
CA HIS A 258 1.17 -1.06 -3.09
C HIS A 258 0.12 -2.11 -3.52
N LEU A 259 0.52 -3.22 -4.13
CA LEU A 259 -0.42 -4.31 -4.41
C LEU A 259 -0.92 -4.98 -3.12
N ILE A 260 -0.06 -5.10 -2.10
CA ILE A 260 -0.45 -5.66 -0.80
C ILE A 260 -1.44 -4.74 -0.08
N THR A 261 -1.30 -3.41 -0.21
CA THR A 261 -2.28 -2.49 0.36
C THR A 261 -3.66 -2.74 -0.23
N ASP A 262 -3.74 -2.94 -1.54
CA ASP A 262 -5.02 -3.16 -2.21
C ASP A 262 -5.64 -4.53 -1.87
N VAL A 263 -4.84 -5.55 -1.52
CA VAL A 263 -5.39 -6.79 -0.93
C VAL A 263 -6.15 -6.47 0.36
N ALA A 264 -5.55 -5.69 1.25
CA ALA A 264 -6.18 -5.37 2.52
C ALA A 264 -7.36 -4.40 2.38
N THR A 265 -7.30 -3.47 1.44
CA THR A 265 -8.36 -2.48 1.23
C THR A 265 -9.56 -3.06 0.48
N PHE A 266 -9.35 -3.92 -0.52
CA PHE A 266 -10.44 -4.45 -1.36
C PHE A 266 -10.79 -5.90 -1.04
N ILE A 267 -9.80 -6.78 -1.01
CA ILE A 267 -10.05 -8.24 -0.94
C ILE A 267 -10.53 -8.65 0.45
N VAL A 268 -9.85 -8.18 1.51
CA VAL A 268 -10.20 -8.61 2.86
C VAL A 268 -11.62 -8.13 3.27
N PRO A 269 -12.02 -6.87 3.04
CA PRO A 269 -13.38 -6.42 3.35
C PRO A 269 -14.45 -7.14 2.51
N SER A 270 -14.15 -7.45 1.24
CA SER A 270 -15.04 -8.25 0.39
C SER A 270 -15.31 -9.65 0.97
N ILE A 271 -14.35 -10.22 1.71
CA ILE A 271 -14.46 -11.53 2.35
C ILE A 271 -15.08 -11.46 3.76
N MET A 272 -14.80 -10.42 4.54
CA MET A 272 -15.06 -10.43 5.99
C MET A 272 -16.46 -9.95 6.42
N TRP A 273 -17.40 -9.73 5.50
CA TRP A 273 -18.76 -9.19 5.77
C TRP A 273 -18.77 -7.86 6.56
N LYS A 274 -17.63 -7.18 6.67
CA LYS A 274 -17.51 -5.84 7.23
C LYS A 274 -17.23 -4.91 6.06
N SER A 275 -18.26 -4.24 5.56
CA SER A 275 -18.10 -3.12 4.65
C SER A 275 -17.52 -1.98 5.49
N GLY A 276 -16.20 -1.79 5.45
CA GLY A 276 -15.62 -0.56 5.98
C GLY A 276 -16.33 0.60 5.28
N VAL A 277 -17.10 1.38 6.04
CA VAL A 277 -17.91 2.49 5.50
C VAL A 277 -17.01 3.48 4.75
N ASP A 278 -15.75 3.59 5.17
CA ASP A 278 -14.80 4.55 4.64
C ASP A 278 -14.39 4.34 3.18
N TYR A 279 -14.30 3.09 2.70
CA TYR A 279 -13.76 2.81 1.36
C TYR A 279 -14.83 2.38 0.37
N PHE A 280 -15.64 1.36 0.69
CA PHE A 280 -16.73 0.95 -0.19
C PHE A 280 -17.86 1.97 -0.28
N GLY A 281 -18.08 2.77 0.78
CA GLY A 281 -19.05 3.87 0.73
C GLY A 281 -18.70 4.93 -0.31
N GLY A 282 -17.41 5.13 -0.63
CA GLY A 282 -16.96 6.12 -1.60
C GLY A 282 -16.84 5.63 -3.06
N LEU A 283 -16.84 4.31 -3.28
CA LEU A 283 -16.56 3.68 -4.59
C LEU A 283 -17.81 3.30 -5.40
N GLY A 284 -19.02 3.55 -4.87
CA GLY A 284 -20.26 3.32 -5.60
C GLY A 284 -20.73 1.86 -5.56
N THR A 285 -21.36 1.40 -6.65
CA THR A 285 -21.94 0.04 -6.71
C THR A 285 -20.94 -1.00 -7.21
N GLY A 286 -21.04 -2.24 -6.73
CA GLY A 286 -20.20 -3.37 -7.20
C GLY A 286 -19.28 -3.97 -6.12
N HIS A 287 -19.20 -3.33 -4.96
CA HIS A 287 -18.40 -3.77 -3.80
C HIS A 287 -19.22 -4.58 -2.81
N ASN A 288 -19.98 -5.56 -3.30
CA ASN A 288 -20.76 -6.45 -2.45
C ASN A 288 -19.85 -7.48 -1.75
N HIS A 289 -20.29 -7.98 -0.60
CA HIS A 289 -19.57 -9.08 0.04
C HIS A 289 -19.65 -10.34 -0.83
N ILE A 290 -18.51 -11.00 -1.04
CA ILE A 290 -18.42 -12.18 -1.92
C ILE A 290 -19.38 -13.30 -1.48
N TRP A 291 -19.60 -13.42 -0.17
CA TRP A 291 -20.51 -14.40 0.41
C TRP A 291 -21.97 -14.05 0.20
N SER A 292 -22.32 -12.77 0.11
CA SER A 292 -23.69 -12.36 -0.23
C SER A 292 -24.03 -12.74 -1.67
N ILE A 293 -23.06 -12.55 -2.59
CA ILE A 293 -23.19 -12.98 -3.99
C ILE A 293 -23.27 -14.51 -4.07
N LEU A 294 -22.41 -15.23 -3.35
CA LEU A 294 -22.48 -16.70 -3.26
C LEU A 294 -23.85 -17.17 -2.80
N LEU A 295 -24.43 -16.58 -1.75
CA LEU A 295 -25.75 -16.97 -1.25
C LEU A 295 -26.85 -16.74 -2.30
N ASN A 296 -26.77 -15.64 -3.05
CA ASN A 296 -27.68 -15.36 -4.15
C ASN A 296 -27.54 -16.40 -5.28
N ASP A 297 -26.32 -16.72 -5.69
CA ASP A 297 -26.05 -17.74 -6.71
C ASP A 297 -26.50 -19.15 -6.25
N ILE A 298 -26.25 -19.50 -4.98
CA ILE A 298 -26.71 -20.76 -4.36
C ILE A 298 -28.24 -20.83 -4.33
N SER A 299 -28.94 -19.73 -4.06
CA SER A 299 -30.40 -19.69 -4.03
C SER A 299 -31.00 -19.97 -5.41
N SER A 300 -30.30 -19.56 -6.47
CA SER A 300 -30.69 -19.76 -7.87
C SER A 300 -30.30 -21.15 -8.41
N ALA A 301 -29.43 -21.89 -7.72
CA ALA A 301 -28.95 -23.19 -8.16
C ALA A 301 -29.98 -24.32 -7.88
N GLY A 302 -30.39 -25.04 -8.94
CA GLY A 302 -31.45 -26.04 -8.86
C GLY A 302 -31.12 -27.32 -8.09
N THR A 303 -29.85 -27.72 -7.99
CA THR A 303 -29.44 -28.97 -7.31
C THR A 303 -28.47 -28.73 -6.16
N VAL A 304 -28.49 -29.60 -5.14
CA VAL A 304 -27.51 -29.56 -4.03
C VAL A 304 -26.08 -29.69 -4.54
N PHE A 305 -25.86 -30.52 -5.57
CA PHE A 305 -24.56 -30.71 -6.18
C PHE A 305 -24.02 -29.42 -6.80
N SER A 306 -24.85 -28.68 -7.54
CA SER A 306 -24.47 -27.36 -8.09
C SER A 306 -24.13 -26.35 -6.99
N LYS A 307 -24.81 -26.38 -5.85
CA LYS A 307 -24.53 -25.50 -4.70
C LYS A 307 -23.16 -25.79 -4.07
N VAL A 308 -22.79 -27.07 -3.95
CA VAL A 308 -21.46 -27.48 -3.47
C VAL A 308 -20.38 -27.03 -4.45
N ILE A 309 -20.59 -27.22 -5.76
CA ILE A 309 -19.66 -26.76 -6.80
C ILE A 309 -19.48 -25.24 -6.75
N LEU A 310 -20.56 -24.47 -6.65
CA LEU A 310 -20.49 -23.01 -6.53
C LEU A 310 -19.67 -22.60 -5.31
N THR A 311 -19.94 -23.20 -4.15
CA THR A 311 -19.17 -22.92 -2.91
C THR A 311 -17.68 -23.18 -3.12
N TYR A 312 -17.32 -24.28 -3.81
CA TYR A 312 -15.95 -24.57 -4.18
C TYR A 312 -15.36 -23.50 -5.12
N ILE A 313 -16.06 -23.13 -6.20
CA ILE A 313 -15.56 -22.16 -7.20
C ILE A 313 -15.34 -20.79 -6.55
N TYR A 314 -16.25 -20.34 -5.69
CA TYR A 314 -16.10 -19.08 -4.95
C TYR A 314 -14.90 -19.14 -3.99
N SER A 315 -14.73 -20.23 -3.26
CA SER A 315 -13.57 -20.41 -2.36
C SER A 315 -12.26 -20.40 -3.15
N MET A 316 -12.24 -21.07 -4.31
CA MET A 316 -11.08 -21.09 -5.20
C MET A 316 -10.79 -19.74 -5.84
N ASN A 317 -11.81 -18.95 -6.16
CA ASN A 317 -11.64 -17.57 -6.62
C ASN A 317 -10.99 -16.68 -5.54
N VAL A 318 -11.48 -16.76 -4.29
CA VAL A 318 -10.89 -16.04 -3.15
C VAL A 318 -9.43 -16.43 -2.94
N ILE A 319 -9.12 -17.73 -2.96
CA ILE A 319 -7.73 -18.20 -2.87
C ILE A 319 -6.90 -17.71 -4.06
N GLY A 320 -7.46 -17.76 -5.26
CA GLY A 320 -6.79 -17.39 -6.51
C GLY A 320 -6.39 -15.92 -6.51
N ILE A 321 -7.31 -15.01 -6.19
CA ILE A 321 -7.01 -13.58 -6.14
C ILE A 321 -5.99 -13.24 -5.06
N ILE A 322 -6.09 -13.83 -3.86
CA ILE A 322 -5.11 -13.65 -2.79
C ILE A 322 -3.73 -14.15 -3.23
N MET A 323 -3.65 -15.33 -3.84
CA MET A 323 -2.37 -15.88 -4.31
C MET A 323 -1.77 -15.04 -5.44
N LEU A 324 -2.58 -14.59 -6.41
CA LEU A 324 -2.11 -13.77 -7.52
C LEU A 324 -1.64 -12.38 -7.06
N MET A 325 -2.31 -11.77 -6.08
CA MET A 325 -1.90 -10.47 -5.53
C MET A 325 -0.71 -10.57 -4.55
N LEU A 326 -0.57 -11.66 -3.79
CA LEU A 326 0.57 -11.84 -2.88
C LEU A 326 1.81 -12.46 -3.54
N ALA A 327 1.66 -13.15 -4.67
CA ALA A 327 2.77 -13.79 -5.36
C ALA A 327 3.89 -12.80 -5.78
N PRO A 328 3.60 -11.58 -6.28
CA PRO A 328 4.65 -10.59 -6.56
C PRO A 328 5.48 -10.25 -5.33
N ALA A 329 4.87 -10.17 -4.14
CA ALA A 329 5.57 -9.93 -2.87
C ALA A 329 6.48 -11.09 -2.47
N VAL A 330 6.00 -12.33 -2.65
CA VAL A 330 6.82 -13.51 -2.41
C VAL A 330 8.01 -13.56 -3.37
N ILE A 331 7.77 -13.34 -4.67
CA ILE A 331 8.82 -13.33 -5.70
C ILE A 331 9.85 -12.23 -5.39
N TRP A 332 9.39 -11.00 -5.13
CA TRP A 332 10.25 -9.89 -4.77
C TRP A 332 11.09 -10.18 -3.52
N TYR A 333 10.49 -10.77 -2.48
CA TYR A 333 11.20 -11.14 -1.26
C TYR A 333 12.27 -12.22 -1.49
N LEU A 334 12.01 -13.18 -2.38
CA LEU A 334 13.00 -14.20 -2.76
C LEU A 334 14.18 -13.57 -3.50
N ILE A 335 13.92 -12.67 -4.46
CA ILE A 335 14.94 -11.88 -5.17
C ILE A 335 15.77 -11.07 -4.16
N TYR A 336 15.08 -10.40 -3.23
CA TYR A 336 15.72 -9.55 -2.23
C TYR A 336 16.64 -10.34 -1.27
N THR A 337 16.20 -11.51 -0.83
CA THR A 337 16.94 -12.31 0.16
C THR A 337 17.99 -13.24 -0.45
N VAL A 338 17.99 -13.43 -1.77
CA VAL A 338 18.86 -14.39 -2.49
C VAL A 338 18.79 -15.77 -1.85
N ARG A 339 17.58 -16.18 -1.44
CA ARG A 339 17.34 -17.47 -0.80
C ARG A 339 16.53 -18.36 -1.72
N GLU A 340 17.10 -19.50 -2.07
CA GLU A 340 16.33 -20.59 -2.65
C GLU A 340 15.37 -21.14 -1.58
N LYS A 341 14.07 -20.99 -1.82
CA LYS A 341 13.05 -21.67 -1.01
C LYS A 341 12.34 -22.70 -1.86
N THR A 342 12.24 -23.89 -1.30
CA THR A 342 11.48 -24.97 -1.89
C THR A 342 9.99 -24.74 -1.64
N ILE A 343 9.25 -24.36 -2.69
CA ILE A 343 7.78 -24.30 -2.66
C ILE A 343 7.21 -25.74 -2.60
N PRO A 344 6.34 -26.08 -1.63
CA PRO A 344 5.78 -27.43 -1.52
C PRO A 344 4.78 -27.73 -2.64
N ALA A 345 4.68 -29.00 -3.05
CA ALA A 345 3.85 -29.45 -4.18
C ALA A 345 2.36 -29.09 -4.03
N TRP A 346 1.82 -29.18 -2.82
CA TRP A 346 0.43 -28.82 -2.56
C TRP A 346 0.14 -27.33 -2.82
N LEU A 347 1.13 -26.45 -2.67
CA LEU A 347 0.95 -25.03 -2.94
C LEU A 347 0.91 -24.73 -4.44
N PHE A 348 1.69 -25.45 -5.26
CA PHE A 348 1.53 -25.39 -6.72
C PHE A 348 0.17 -25.89 -7.16
N SER A 349 -0.26 -27.03 -6.61
CA SER A 349 -1.60 -27.59 -6.87
C SER A 349 -2.70 -26.59 -6.56
N LEU A 350 -2.65 -25.98 -5.38
CA LEU A 350 -3.59 -24.96 -4.95
C LEU A 350 -3.55 -23.71 -5.85
N PHE A 351 -2.35 -23.23 -6.19
CA PHE A 351 -2.18 -22.07 -7.09
C PHE A 351 -2.84 -22.30 -8.45
N PHE A 352 -2.50 -23.41 -9.12
CA PHE A 352 -3.02 -23.65 -10.47
C PHE A 352 -4.50 -24.03 -10.48
N MET A 353 -4.99 -24.74 -9.46
CA MET A 353 -6.42 -25.03 -9.29
C MET A 353 -7.23 -23.74 -9.11
N SER A 354 -6.78 -22.86 -8.20
CA SER A 354 -7.46 -21.57 -7.94
C SER A 354 -7.34 -20.59 -9.11
N ALA A 355 -6.18 -20.49 -9.75
CA ALA A 355 -6.00 -19.68 -10.96
C ALA A 355 -6.88 -20.16 -12.12
N MET A 356 -7.08 -21.48 -12.27
CA MET A 356 -7.98 -22.03 -13.29
C MET A 356 -9.44 -21.65 -13.03
N CYS A 357 -9.91 -21.76 -11.78
CA CYS A 357 -11.25 -21.29 -11.40
C CYS A 357 -11.41 -19.79 -11.65
N PHE A 358 -10.43 -18.98 -11.25
CA PHE A 358 -10.42 -17.53 -11.44
C PHE A 358 -10.48 -17.15 -12.92
N LEU A 359 -9.76 -17.87 -13.79
CA LEU A 359 -9.75 -17.61 -15.23
C LEU A 359 -11.08 -17.96 -15.91
N LEU A 360 -11.70 -19.09 -15.54
CA LEU A 360 -12.90 -19.58 -16.23
C LEU A 360 -14.22 -18.97 -15.73
N ALA A 361 -14.26 -18.58 -14.46
CA ALA A 361 -15.42 -17.94 -13.85
C ALA A 361 -14.96 -16.97 -12.73
N PRO A 362 -14.46 -15.79 -13.13
CA PRO A 362 -13.92 -14.80 -12.20
C PRO A 362 -15.01 -14.24 -11.30
N ALA A 363 -14.84 -14.38 -9.99
CA ALA A 363 -15.70 -13.75 -8.99
C ALA A 363 -15.24 -12.33 -8.63
N PHE A 364 -14.03 -11.95 -9.06
CA PHE A 364 -13.48 -10.61 -8.93
C PHE A 364 -13.09 -10.09 -10.31
N ASP A 365 -13.42 -8.83 -10.60
CA ASP A 365 -13.01 -8.13 -11.80
C ASP A 365 -12.13 -6.95 -11.45
N ILE A 366 -11.02 -6.78 -12.18
CA ILE A 366 -10.08 -5.68 -11.97
C ILE A 366 -10.35 -4.64 -13.04
N THR A 367 -10.81 -3.48 -12.62
CA THR A 367 -11.19 -2.41 -13.56
C THR A 367 -10.56 -1.08 -13.17
N VAL A 368 -10.87 -0.03 -13.92
CA VAL A 368 -10.53 1.34 -13.55
C VAL A 368 -11.67 1.88 -12.69
N ILE A 369 -11.36 2.59 -11.61
CA ILE A 369 -12.36 3.33 -10.83
C ILE A 369 -13.02 4.37 -11.76
N LYS A 370 -14.27 4.12 -12.17
CA LYS A 370 -15.04 4.99 -13.08
C LYS A 370 -16.04 5.87 -12.35
N GLU A 371 -16.67 5.33 -11.31
CA GLU A 371 -17.75 5.96 -10.55
C GLU A 371 -17.28 6.14 -9.10
N SER A 372 -16.44 7.15 -8.83
CA SER A 372 -16.27 7.58 -7.44
C SER A 372 -17.34 8.61 -7.12
N LEU A 373 -18.12 8.39 -6.06
CA LEU A 373 -19.16 9.33 -5.61
C LEU A 373 -18.56 10.70 -5.25
N THR A 374 -17.25 10.77 -5.05
CA THR A 374 -16.50 11.97 -4.66
C THR A 374 -15.61 12.55 -5.77
N GLU A 375 -15.53 11.95 -6.97
CA GLU A 375 -14.57 12.29 -8.06
C GLU A 375 -13.08 12.36 -7.62
N ARG A 376 -12.75 11.95 -6.39
CA ARG A 376 -11.47 12.21 -5.72
C ARG A 376 -10.57 10.99 -5.60
N ILE A 377 -11.08 9.80 -5.92
CA ILE A 377 -10.35 8.53 -5.83
C ILE A 377 -9.99 8.08 -7.25
N ILE A 378 -8.71 7.77 -7.46
CA ILE A 378 -8.17 7.36 -8.76
C ILE A 378 -7.32 6.11 -8.53
N GLY A 379 -7.51 5.09 -9.34
CA GLY A 379 -6.73 3.85 -9.23
C GLY A 379 -7.38 2.69 -9.97
N ALA A 380 -6.88 1.49 -9.66
CA ALA A 380 -7.53 0.24 -10.01
C ALA A 380 -8.65 -0.04 -9.00
N ASP A 381 -9.73 -0.65 -9.48
CA ASP A 381 -10.83 -1.14 -8.67
C ASP A 381 -10.84 -2.67 -8.70
N ILE A 382 -11.33 -3.30 -7.63
CA ILE A 382 -11.59 -4.73 -7.58
C ILE A 382 -13.06 -4.93 -7.23
N LEU A 383 -13.85 -5.17 -8.27
CA LEU A 383 -15.28 -5.39 -8.17
C LEU A 383 -15.58 -6.86 -7.90
N THR A 384 -16.64 -7.11 -7.13
CA THR A 384 -17.16 -8.46 -6.92
C THR A 384 -18.32 -8.74 -7.87
N GLN A 385 -18.38 -9.94 -8.44
CA GLN A 385 -19.42 -10.30 -9.39
C GLN A 385 -19.91 -11.74 -9.20
N SER A 386 -21.10 -12.03 -9.75
CA SER A 386 -21.68 -13.37 -9.75
C SER A 386 -20.86 -14.30 -10.65
N VAL A 387 -20.48 -15.47 -10.12
CA VAL A 387 -19.76 -16.51 -10.87
C VAL A 387 -20.66 -17.08 -11.96
N ILE A 388 -21.96 -17.20 -11.70
CA ILE A 388 -22.94 -17.66 -12.71
C ILE A 388 -23.04 -16.65 -13.86
N ALA A 389 -22.97 -15.34 -13.57
CA ALA A 389 -23.03 -14.31 -14.59
C ALA A 389 -21.72 -14.17 -15.39
N SER A 390 -20.57 -14.43 -14.77
CA SER A 390 -19.25 -14.27 -15.40
C SER A 390 -18.68 -15.52 -16.06
N MET A 391 -19.27 -16.70 -15.83
CA MET A 391 -18.72 -17.96 -16.35
C MET A 391 -18.77 -18.02 -17.89
N HIS A 392 -17.66 -18.51 -18.48
CA HIS A 392 -17.59 -18.79 -19.92
C HIS A 392 -17.93 -20.24 -20.27
N VAL A 393 -17.95 -21.12 -19.27
CA VAL A 393 -18.13 -22.58 -19.40
C VAL A 393 -19.06 -23.05 -18.29
N ASP A 394 -19.68 -24.22 -18.44
CA ASP A 394 -20.56 -24.78 -17.40
C ASP A 394 -19.82 -25.10 -16.09
N LEU A 395 -20.55 -25.03 -14.98
CA LEU A 395 -20.02 -25.20 -13.62
C LEU A 395 -19.28 -26.53 -13.41
N ILE A 396 -19.77 -27.63 -14.00
CA ILE A 396 -19.17 -28.95 -13.83
C ILE A 396 -17.82 -29.00 -14.55
N SER A 397 -17.74 -28.47 -15.77
CA SER A 397 -16.49 -28.38 -16.52
C SER A 397 -15.45 -27.52 -15.79
N ILE A 398 -15.84 -26.39 -15.19
CA ILE A 398 -14.93 -25.55 -14.39
C ILE A 398 -14.37 -26.33 -13.19
N PHE A 399 -15.26 -27.01 -12.46
CA PHE A 399 -14.87 -27.84 -11.31
C PHE A 399 -13.87 -28.93 -11.72
N ILE A 400 -14.20 -29.73 -12.73
CA ILE A 400 -13.35 -30.82 -13.22
C ILE A 400 -12.01 -30.28 -13.74
N ALA A 401 -12.03 -29.23 -14.56
CA ALA A 401 -10.82 -28.64 -15.13
C ALA A 401 -9.86 -28.14 -14.03
N SER A 402 -10.39 -27.44 -13.02
CA SER A 402 -9.58 -26.94 -11.90
C SER A 402 -8.92 -28.08 -11.11
N LEU A 403 -9.66 -29.15 -10.81
CA LEU A 403 -9.14 -30.32 -10.11
C LEU A 403 -8.08 -31.07 -10.92
N LEU A 404 -8.31 -31.25 -12.23
CA LEU A 404 -7.35 -31.90 -13.13
C LEU A 404 -6.05 -31.09 -13.20
N VAL A 405 -6.13 -29.78 -13.39
CA VAL A 405 -4.96 -28.87 -13.42
C VAL A 405 -4.22 -28.90 -12.06
N GLY A 406 -4.95 -28.91 -10.95
CA GLY A 406 -4.38 -29.06 -9.61
C GLY A 406 -3.67 -30.40 -9.41
N ALA A 407 -4.29 -31.51 -9.81
CA ALA A 407 -3.70 -32.84 -9.69
C ALA A 407 -2.47 -33.01 -10.59
N MET A 408 -2.55 -32.54 -11.83
CA MET A 408 -1.43 -32.56 -12.78
C MET A 408 -0.24 -31.75 -12.26
N SER A 409 -0.47 -30.54 -11.75
CA SER A 409 0.60 -29.71 -11.17
C SER A 409 1.21 -30.31 -9.89
N PHE A 410 0.41 -30.98 -9.05
CA PHE A 410 0.91 -31.73 -7.90
C PHE A 410 1.88 -32.84 -8.33
N LEU A 411 1.46 -33.69 -9.27
CA LEU A 411 2.27 -34.79 -9.79
C LEU A 411 3.51 -34.28 -10.55
N ALA A 412 3.35 -33.23 -11.35
CA ALA A 412 4.42 -32.60 -12.11
C ALA A 412 5.46 -31.93 -11.20
N THR A 413 5.15 -31.63 -9.93
CA THR A 413 6.14 -31.05 -9.00
C THR A 413 7.35 -31.98 -8.81
N ARG A 414 7.19 -33.30 -8.97
CA ARG A 414 8.31 -34.25 -8.86
C ARG A 414 9.28 -34.19 -10.05
N TYR A 415 8.77 -33.95 -11.26
CA TYR A 415 9.53 -34.11 -12.51
C TYR A 415 9.80 -32.80 -13.26
N ALA A 416 8.87 -31.85 -13.18
CA ALA A 416 8.85 -30.60 -13.95
C ALA A 416 8.74 -29.36 -13.05
N ARG A 417 9.28 -29.41 -11.83
CA ARG A 417 9.18 -28.32 -10.85
C ARG A 417 9.61 -26.96 -11.41
N ARG A 418 10.73 -26.89 -12.13
CA ARG A 418 11.24 -25.64 -12.71
C ARG A 418 10.24 -25.03 -13.70
N MET A 419 9.57 -25.87 -14.49
CA MET A 419 8.54 -25.46 -15.42
C MET A 419 7.31 -24.91 -14.68
N LEU A 420 6.87 -25.56 -13.59
CA LEU A 420 5.77 -25.06 -12.75
C LEU A 420 6.10 -23.72 -12.10
N VAL A 421 7.32 -23.54 -11.59
CA VAL A 421 7.80 -22.26 -11.04
C VAL A 421 7.75 -21.18 -12.13
N ALA A 422 8.25 -21.49 -13.34
CA ALA A 422 8.23 -20.56 -14.46
C ALA A 422 6.80 -20.19 -14.89
N PHE A 423 5.87 -21.16 -14.99
CA PHE A 423 4.47 -20.90 -15.32
C PHE A 423 3.75 -20.09 -14.23
N ALA A 424 3.97 -20.41 -12.95
CA ALA A 424 3.39 -19.64 -11.85
C ALA A 424 3.95 -18.21 -11.83
N GLY A 425 5.25 -18.05 -12.07
CA GLY A 425 5.91 -16.74 -12.20
C GLY A 425 5.37 -15.94 -13.38
N LEU A 426 5.17 -16.59 -14.53
CA LEU A 426 4.59 -15.95 -15.72
C LEU A 426 3.13 -15.52 -15.50
N ALA A 427 2.29 -16.40 -14.94
CA ALA A 427 0.90 -16.09 -14.61
C ALA A 427 0.83 -14.91 -13.63
N THR A 428 1.69 -14.91 -12.61
CA THR A 428 1.82 -13.80 -11.65
C THR A 428 2.25 -12.51 -12.34
N ALA A 429 3.22 -12.56 -13.25
CA ALA A 429 3.70 -11.40 -13.97
C ALA A 429 2.63 -10.81 -14.91
N ILE A 430 1.89 -11.67 -15.61
CA ILE A 430 0.77 -11.24 -16.47
C ILE A 430 -0.30 -10.55 -15.63
N PHE A 431 -0.72 -11.18 -14.53
CA PHE A 431 -1.70 -10.60 -13.61
C PHE A 431 -1.22 -9.25 -13.06
N PHE A 432 0.03 -9.17 -12.60
CA PHE A 432 0.61 -7.94 -12.07
C PHE A 432 0.65 -6.83 -13.12
N VAL A 433 1.07 -7.12 -14.36
CA VAL A 433 1.07 -6.13 -15.45
C VAL A 433 -0.33 -5.66 -15.77
N ASN A 434 -1.32 -6.56 -15.79
CA ASN A 434 -2.71 -6.18 -16.03
C ASN A 434 -3.24 -5.24 -14.94
N TYR A 435 -2.97 -5.56 -13.67
CA TYR A 435 -3.32 -4.69 -12.55
C TYR A 435 -2.66 -3.30 -12.67
N ILE A 436 -1.34 -3.25 -12.92
CA ILE A 436 -0.62 -1.98 -13.09
C ILE A 436 -1.14 -1.20 -14.30
N TYR A 437 -1.56 -1.88 -15.37
CA TYR A 437 -2.15 -1.24 -16.53
C TYR A 437 -3.44 -0.49 -16.18
N HIS A 438 -4.37 -1.11 -15.44
CA HIS A 438 -5.60 -0.43 -15.01
C HIS A 438 -5.29 0.79 -14.13
N PHE A 439 -4.39 0.62 -13.16
CA PHE A 439 -3.97 1.71 -12.28
C PHE A 439 -3.34 2.89 -13.07
N LEU A 440 -2.44 2.57 -14.01
CA LEU A 440 -1.76 3.57 -14.83
C LEU A 440 -2.73 4.27 -15.79
N SER A 441 -3.67 3.53 -16.37
CA SER A 441 -4.72 4.11 -17.22
C SER A 441 -5.56 5.12 -16.45
N ALA A 442 -5.94 4.81 -15.21
CA ALA A 442 -6.69 5.72 -14.34
C ALA A 442 -5.91 7.02 -14.08
N ILE A 443 -4.63 6.89 -13.71
CA ILE A 443 -3.73 8.02 -13.47
C ILE A 443 -3.59 8.88 -14.73
N ILE A 444 -3.33 8.27 -15.88
CA ILE A 444 -3.15 8.99 -17.15
C ILE A 444 -4.40 9.78 -17.49
N SER A 445 -5.58 9.15 -17.45
CA SER A 445 -6.84 9.81 -17.73
C SER A 445 -7.10 10.99 -16.79
N TYR A 446 -6.87 10.80 -15.48
CA TYR A 446 -7.02 11.87 -14.50
C TYR A 446 -6.09 13.06 -14.80
N TYR A 447 -4.77 12.82 -14.89
CA TYR A 447 -3.80 13.92 -15.07
C TYR A 447 -3.95 14.63 -16.42
N LEU A 448 -4.30 13.91 -17.50
CA LEU A 448 -4.56 14.52 -18.80
C LEU A 448 -5.83 15.40 -18.79
N SER A 449 -6.80 15.11 -17.93
CA SER A 449 -8.00 15.95 -17.80
C SER A 449 -7.75 17.20 -16.94
N ILE A 450 -7.07 17.04 -15.79
CA ILE A 450 -6.98 18.09 -14.78
C ILE A 450 -5.85 19.10 -15.07
N ILE A 451 -4.71 18.67 -15.62
CA ILE A 451 -3.56 19.56 -15.85
C ILE A 451 -3.92 20.70 -16.83
N PRO A 452 -4.55 20.44 -18.00
CA PRO A 452 -4.98 21.52 -18.89
C PRO A 452 -5.99 22.46 -18.25
N LEU A 453 -6.93 21.93 -17.45
CA LEU A 453 -7.91 22.73 -16.73
C LEU A 453 -7.23 23.70 -15.76
N MET A 454 -6.30 23.21 -14.93
CA MET A 454 -5.54 24.04 -13.98
C MET A 454 -4.73 25.13 -14.69
N PHE A 455 -4.17 24.84 -15.86
CA PHE A 455 -3.51 25.86 -16.68
C PHE A 455 -4.49 26.91 -17.21
N SER A 456 -5.68 26.49 -17.67
CA SER A 456 -6.70 27.41 -18.18
C SER A 456 -7.27 28.34 -17.10
N GLU A 457 -7.30 27.87 -15.85
CA GLU A 457 -7.74 28.65 -14.69
C GLU A 457 -6.61 29.48 -14.05
N PHE A 458 -5.45 29.61 -14.71
CA PHE A 458 -4.28 30.34 -14.22
C PHE A 458 -3.69 29.79 -12.89
N GLN A 459 -3.98 28.54 -12.54
CA GLN A 459 -3.43 27.86 -11.36
C GLN A 459 -2.04 27.23 -11.65
N TRP A 460 -1.11 28.04 -12.16
CA TRP A 460 0.18 27.59 -12.72
C TRP A 460 1.03 26.74 -11.76
N LEU A 461 1.06 27.10 -10.48
CA LEU A 461 1.84 26.38 -9.47
C LEU A 461 1.27 24.96 -9.25
N ILE A 462 -0.05 24.85 -9.11
CA ILE A 462 -0.73 23.55 -8.93
C ILE A 462 -0.52 22.69 -10.17
N ALA A 463 -0.73 23.27 -11.36
CA ALA A 463 -0.51 22.60 -12.64
C ALA A 463 0.93 22.06 -12.78
N TYR A 464 1.94 22.86 -12.40
CA TYR A 464 3.35 22.43 -12.39
C TYR A 464 3.57 21.20 -11.50
N TYR A 465 3.08 21.23 -10.25
CA TYR A 465 3.24 20.09 -9.35
C TYR A 465 2.51 18.85 -9.85
N PHE A 466 1.30 19.01 -10.38
CA PHE A 466 0.53 17.90 -10.94
C PHE A 466 1.24 17.29 -12.15
N LEU A 467 1.88 18.10 -13.00
CA LEU A 467 2.72 17.59 -14.08
C LEU A 467 3.91 16.78 -13.54
N VAL A 468 4.61 17.27 -12.50
CA VAL A 468 5.73 16.52 -11.91
C VAL A 468 5.24 15.25 -11.22
N PHE A 469 4.07 15.26 -10.56
CA PHE A 469 3.46 14.07 -9.99
C PHE A 469 3.11 13.05 -11.07
N PHE A 470 2.50 13.49 -12.16
CA PHE A 470 2.17 12.66 -13.30
C PHE A 470 3.40 11.96 -13.86
N LEU A 471 4.47 12.71 -14.12
CA LEU A 471 5.74 12.16 -14.61
C LEU A 471 6.37 11.20 -13.59
N SER A 472 6.35 11.54 -12.30
CA SER A 472 6.89 10.69 -11.24
C SER A 472 6.14 9.36 -11.13
N ASN A 473 4.81 9.39 -11.22
CA ASN A 473 3.97 8.20 -11.24
C ASN A 473 4.22 7.35 -12.49
N LEU A 474 4.27 7.96 -13.69
CA LEU A 474 4.60 7.24 -14.91
C LEU A 474 5.93 6.50 -14.78
N LEU A 475 6.97 7.19 -14.29
CA LEU A 475 8.27 6.58 -14.07
C LEU A 475 8.20 5.44 -13.05
N PHE A 476 7.49 5.64 -11.93
CA PHE A 476 7.34 4.65 -10.87
C PHE A 476 6.64 3.37 -11.35
N TYR A 477 5.45 3.49 -11.92
CA TYR A 477 4.65 2.35 -12.36
C TYR A 477 5.29 1.62 -13.54
N PHE A 478 5.76 2.36 -14.55
CA PHE A 478 6.34 1.76 -15.75
C PHE A 478 7.72 1.13 -15.48
N PHE A 479 8.67 1.88 -14.92
CA PHE A 479 10.01 1.33 -14.67
C PHE A 479 10.01 0.33 -13.51
N GLY A 480 9.17 0.55 -12.49
CA GLY A 480 9.01 -0.40 -11.39
C GLY A 480 8.51 -1.76 -11.85
N SER A 481 7.48 -1.79 -12.71
CA SER A 481 6.94 -3.04 -13.26
C SER A 481 7.90 -3.73 -14.23
N LEU A 482 8.50 -3.00 -15.19
CA LEU A 482 9.49 -3.56 -16.10
C LEU A 482 10.69 -4.15 -15.35
N PHE A 483 11.20 -3.44 -14.33
CA PHE A 483 12.31 -3.93 -13.53
C PHE A 483 11.93 -5.16 -12.71
N PHE A 484 10.72 -5.18 -12.13
CA PHE A 484 10.20 -6.37 -11.45
C PHE A 484 10.16 -7.59 -12.37
N ILE A 485 9.64 -7.45 -13.60
CA ILE A 485 9.56 -8.54 -14.58
C ILE A 485 10.97 -8.98 -15.00
N TYR A 486 11.85 -8.03 -15.32
CA TYR A 486 13.24 -8.34 -15.68
C TYR A 486 13.96 -9.15 -14.60
N MET A 487 13.87 -8.71 -13.35
CA MET A 487 14.49 -9.40 -12.22
C MET A 487 13.86 -10.77 -11.97
N SER A 488 12.53 -10.86 -12.05
CA SER A 488 11.81 -12.14 -11.90
C SER A 488 12.23 -13.14 -12.97
N MET A 489 12.28 -12.73 -14.24
CA MET A 489 12.73 -13.61 -15.33
C MET A 489 14.20 -14.01 -15.20
N LYS A 490 15.04 -13.14 -14.64
CA LYS A 490 16.46 -13.44 -14.42
C LYS A 490 16.65 -14.50 -13.35
N GLU A 491 15.91 -14.44 -12.24
CA GLU A 491 15.98 -15.44 -11.16
C GLU A 491 15.24 -16.76 -11.50
N LEU A 492 14.36 -16.75 -12.51
CA LEU A 492 13.69 -17.94 -13.01
C LEU A 492 14.55 -18.81 -13.95
N LYS A 493 15.68 -18.28 -14.44
CA LYS A 493 16.67 -19.01 -15.26
C LYS A 493 17.66 -19.76 -14.39
#